data_AF-A0A3C1ERT0-F1
#
_entry.id   AF-A0A3C1ERT0-F1
#
_cell.length_a   1.000
_cell.length_b   1.000
_cell.length_c   1.000
_cell.angle_alpha   90.00
_cell.angle_beta   90.00
_cell.angle_gamma   90.00
#
_symmetry.space_group_name_H-M   'P 1'
#
loop_
_entity.id
_entity.type
_entity.pdbx_description
1 polymer ?
#
loop_
_entity_poly.entity_id
_entity_poly.type
_entity_poly.pdbx_seq_one_letter_code
_entity_poly.pdbx_strand_id
1 'polypeptide(L)'
;MKHGKSALIALALGLASVPPPVFSAMPARAHASARSLPAIMIGVPVIAASPGLGNGLAPALASSLYRNGFLSPRQAPIVADIRPEAPSMAAVAESGLSAAAAPVGPAPSLVPGPIAEDRLAALAAPAKTASSYEAGTAAPLQTVIGRAARSLAARLGRLAAEAIFDDSKKAETADGKGKAIPKGLSRKWIAHEIKLSRQEDAKVLALQKRVQKEGFKKAALNPEVMARHNTDYTTELPVGRVTNQWHSGRCWIFAALNMVRDMLVAKGKVSKSFEFSANYLYFFSQLERANTHLENVIDALNEKGAARKPLKAMGELSPDIGDGGGMEHVQFLISKYGMVPKRAMPETKSSKSTILLDSDLDYGLGKIMRELQADARAGGRRMAQIKQRGMEQIWKILSAHLGIPPTRFNHGGRSYTPKQFTSQFVKFNPRDYVVVASIPHRKFGAVYEEADSVLGSDAKEKRPYNWRYLNVDIDQLEGLAVKAIQAGQPVYFRAPVGHDVDAKTGIMHPQIYDRSSVYDFGADAQLRLSRAKEFALNLERGGHLMVFTGFDRPDPDKPVIKFKVENSWGKTVGTKGVFHMYREWFRQYVTYIAIPRRLLDKAGRKAWDGKAKPEPE
;
A
#
# COMPACT_ATOMS: atom_id res chain seq x y z
N MET A 1 23.16 58.73 14.94
CA MET A 1 24.14 58.15 13.99
C MET A 1 24.24 56.65 14.25
N LYS A 2 24.12 55.82 13.19
CA LYS A 2 24.55 54.41 13.10
C LYS A 2 24.38 53.99 11.63
N HIS A 3 25.37 53.32 11.05
CA HIS A 3 25.35 52.90 9.63
C HIS A 3 24.61 51.55 9.49
N GLY A 4 24.08 51.16 8.33
CA GLY A 4 24.03 51.86 7.04
C GLY A 4 22.75 51.53 6.27
N LYS A 5 22.41 52.34 5.25
CA LYS A 5 21.17 52.22 4.45
C LYS A 5 21.46 51.68 3.04
N SER A 6 20.49 50.99 2.45
CA SER A 6 20.23 51.00 0.99
C SER A 6 18.81 50.53 0.72
N ALA A 7 17.98 51.39 0.12
CA ALA A 7 16.63 51.07 -0.36
C ALA A 7 16.16 52.14 -1.36
N LEU A 8 15.49 51.71 -2.44
CA LEU A 8 14.91 52.53 -3.54
C LEU A 8 15.98 53.24 -4.40
N ILE A 9 15.79 53.48 -5.70
CA ILE A 9 14.58 53.77 -6.50
C ILE A 9 14.45 52.82 -7.71
N ALA A 10 13.27 52.80 -8.37
CA ALA A 10 13.00 52.01 -9.57
C ALA A 10 12.13 52.77 -10.60
N LEU A 11 12.37 52.53 -11.90
CA LEU A 11 11.46 52.60 -13.08
C LEU A 11 12.27 51.97 -14.25
N ALA A 12 11.76 50.95 -14.98
CA ALA A 12 10.92 51.04 -16.20
C ALA A 12 11.66 51.70 -17.41
N LEU A 13 11.63 51.19 -18.66
CA LEU A 13 10.75 50.23 -19.35
C LEU A 13 11.53 49.37 -20.38
N GLY A 14 10.94 48.27 -20.87
CA GLY A 14 11.43 47.50 -22.03
C GLY A 14 10.71 46.17 -22.24
N LEU A 15 10.00 46.01 -23.37
CA LEU A 15 9.18 44.83 -23.69
C LEU A 15 9.83 43.92 -24.75
N ALA A 16 9.85 42.62 -24.51
CA ALA A 16 9.77 41.58 -25.54
C ALA A 16 9.45 40.21 -24.91
N SER A 17 8.34 39.57 -25.30
CA SER A 17 7.94 38.24 -24.84
C SER A 17 7.97 37.22 -25.98
N VAL A 18 8.64 36.08 -25.80
CA VAL A 18 8.73 35.00 -26.79
C VAL A 18 8.00 33.74 -26.28
N PRO A 19 6.98 33.22 -26.99
CA PRO A 19 6.28 31.99 -26.61
C PRO A 19 6.91 30.73 -27.23
N PRO A 20 6.76 29.54 -26.61
CA PRO A 20 7.04 28.26 -27.26
C PRO A 20 5.95 27.92 -28.32
N PRO A 21 6.27 27.14 -29.36
CA PRO A 21 5.41 27.01 -30.54
C PRO A 21 4.25 26.02 -30.38
N VAL A 22 3.11 26.38 -31.01
CA VAL A 22 2.04 25.44 -31.35
C VAL A 22 2.41 24.71 -32.65
N PHE A 23 2.14 23.41 -32.73
CA PHE A 23 2.08 22.67 -34.01
C PHE A 23 0.75 21.94 -34.15
N SER A 24 0.23 21.91 -35.39
CA SER A 24 -1.06 21.34 -35.73
C SER A 24 -1.02 20.68 -37.12
N ALA A 25 -1.97 19.78 -37.35
CA ALA A 25 -2.28 19.10 -38.61
C ALA A 25 -1.27 18.07 -39.17
N MET A 26 -1.82 17.08 -39.87
CA MET A 26 -1.12 16.07 -40.69
C MET A 26 -0.92 16.60 -42.12
N PRO A 27 -0.29 15.81 -43.01
CA PRO A 27 -1.17 15.22 -44.03
C PRO A 27 -0.94 13.73 -44.39
N ALA A 28 -2.05 13.10 -44.79
CA ALA A 28 -2.24 12.03 -45.79
C ALA A 28 -1.22 10.88 -46.01
N ARG A 29 -1.73 9.66 -45.76
CA ARG A 29 -1.66 8.43 -46.59
C ARG A 29 -0.40 8.11 -47.43
N ALA A 30 0.12 6.90 -47.20
CA ALA A 30 0.53 5.98 -48.27
C ALA A 30 -0.12 4.60 -48.05
N HIS A 31 -0.57 3.94 -49.12
CA HIS A 31 -1.03 2.55 -49.09
C HIS A 31 0.09 1.62 -49.56
N ALA A 32 0.34 0.51 -48.85
CA ALA A 32 1.16 -0.59 -49.34
C ALA A 32 0.58 -1.95 -48.90
N SER A 33 0.62 -2.90 -49.83
CA SER A 33 0.06 -4.26 -49.79
C SER A 33 0.15 -5.03 -48.46
N ALA A 34 -0.90 -5.79 -48.16
CA ALA A 34 -0.78 -6.93 -47.28
C ALA A 34 0.09 -8.04 -47.92
N ARG A 35 1.03 -8.60 -47.15
CA ARG A 35 1.58 -9.94 -47.37
C ARG A 35 1.61 -10.69 -46.03
N SER A 36 1.45 -12.00 -46.11
CA SER A 36 1.22 -12.92 -44.99
C SER A 36 2.50 -13.60 -44.50
N LEU A 37 2.34 -14.46 -43.49
CA LEU A 37 3.32 -15.40 -42.88
C LEU A 37 4.26 -14.82 -41.81
N PRO A 38 4.63 -15.62 -40.78
CA PRO A 38 3.82 -16.63 -40.11
C PRO A 38 3.78 -16.43 -38.59
N ALA A 39 2.84 -17.10 -37.91
CA ALA A 39 2.81 -17.13 -36.44
C ALA A 39 3.94 -18.02 -35.90
N ILE A 40 4.77 -17.49 -35.01
CA ILE A 40 5.71 -18.27 -34.19
C ILE A 40 5.14 -18.35 -32.79
N MET A 41 4.53 -19.49 -32.43
CA MET A 41 4.22 -19.79 -31.04
C MET A 41 5.53 -20.10 -30.30
N ILE A 42 5.78 -19.38 -29.21
CA ILE A 42 6.74 -19.79 -28.18
C ILE A 42 5.90 -20.24 -26.99
N GLY A 43 5.93 -21.54 -26.70
CA GLY A 43 5.01 -22.20 -25.77
C GLY A 43 5.24 -21.85 -24.31
N VAL A 44 4.18 -21.99 -23.50
CA VAL A 44 4.20 -21.78 -22.04
C VAL A 44 3.95 -23.10 -21.30
N PRO A 45 5.00 -23.76 -20.81
CA PRO A 45 4.98 -24.54 -19.57
C PRO A 45 5.36 -23.60 -18.39
N VAL A 46 4.77 -23.67 -17.19
CA VAL A 46 3.93 -24.72 -16.57
C VAL A 46 2.76 -24.07 -15.81
N ILE A 47 1.55 -24.61 -15.95
CA ILE A 47 0.46 -24.45 -14.95
C ILE A 47 -0.17 -25.81 -14.68
N ALA A 48 0.33 -26.54 -13.68
CA ALA A 48 -0.29 -27.76 -13.16
C ALA A 48 0.24 -28.07 -11.74
N ALA A 49 -0.60 -27.89 -10.70
CA ALA A 49 -0.56 -28.57 -9.38
C ALA A 49 -1.43 -27.86 -8.31
N SER A 50 -2.75 -27.71 -8.52
CA SER A 50 -3.71 -27.38 -7.45
C SER A 50 -5.16 -27.65 -7.92
N PRO A 51 -5.76 -28.80 -7.58
CA PRO A 51 -7.16 -29.07 -7.91
C PRO A 51 -8.09 -28.20 -7.04
N GLY A 52 -8.96 -27.40 -7.65
CA GLY A 52 -9.99 -26.62 -6.93
C GLY A 52 -10.27 -25.21 -7.43
N LEU A 53 -9.50 -24.68 -8.40
CA LEU A 53 -9.71 -23.33 -8.96
C LEU A 53 -10.47 -23.40 -10.29
N GLY A 54 -11.72 -22.93 -10.30
CA GLY A 54 -12.62 -23.00 -11.45
C GLY A 54 -12.43 -21.92 -12.53
N ASN A 55 -13.28 -21.99 -13.55
CA ASN A 55 -13.18 -21.32 -14.87
C ASN A 55 -13.13 -19.78 -14.91
N GLY A 56 -12.99 -19.08 -13.77
CA GLY A 56 -12.96 -17.61 -13.70
C GLY A 56 -11.57 -16.97 -13.86
N LEU A 57 -10.48 -17.75 -13.80
CA LEU A 57 -9.11 -17.22 -13.75
C LEU A 57 -8.64 -16.60 -15.08
N ALA A 58 -8.91 -17.25 -16.23
CA ALA A 58 -8.43 -16.75 -17.52
C ALA A 58 -9.03 -15.38 -17.91
N PRO A 59 -10.36 -15.13 -17.79
CA PRO A 59 -10.92 -13.80 -18.01
C PRO A 59 -10.38 -12.73 -17.05
N ALA A 60 -10.18 -13.07 -15.77
CA ALA A 60 -9.65 -12.14 -14.77
C ALA A 60 -8.19 -11.76 -15.08
N LEU A 61 -7.36 -12.73 -15.46
CA LEU A 61 -5.96 -12.51 -15.84
C LEU A 61 -5.87 -11.71 -17.15
N ALA A 62 -6.66 -12.05 -18.17
CA ALA A 62 -6.73 -11.31 -19.43
C ALA A 62 -7.15 -9.84 -19.20
N SER A 63 -8.16 -9.61 -18.35
CA SER A 63 -8.62 -8.27 -17.96
C SER A 63 -7.55 -7.46 -17.21
N SER A 64 -6.73 -8.12 -16.38
CA SER A 64 -5.61 -7.50 -15.68
C SER A 64 -4.47 -7.13 -16.64
N LEU A 65 -4.05 -8.08 -17.49
CA LEU A 65 -2.96 -7.87 -18.45
C LEU A 65 -3.34 -6.83 -19.53
N TYR A 66 -4.59 -6.79 -19.97
CA TYR A 66 -5.10 -5.75 -20.86
C TYR A 66 -5.07 -4.35 -20.22
N ARG A 67 -5.58 -4.20 -18.98
CA ARG A 67 -5.57 -2.92 -18.25
C ARG A 67 -4.17 -2.40 -17.97
N ASN A 68 -3.19 -3.29 -17.79
CA ASN A 68 -1.78 -2.94 -17.62
C ASN A 68 -0.99 -2.88 -18.95
N GLY A 69 -1.66 -2.89 -20.11
CA GLY A 69 -1.04 -2.67 -21.43
C GLY A 69 -0.25 -3.86 -22.02
N PHE A 70 -0.22 -5.01 -21.36
CA PHE A 70 0.51 -6.21 -21.81
C PHE A 70 -0.23 -7.01 -22.90
N LEU A 71 -1.52 -6.77 -23.11
CA LEU A 71 -2.31 -7.35 -24.20
C LEU A 71 -2.97 -6.25 -25.04
N SER A 72 -2.91 -6.37 -26.37
CA SER A 72 -3.69 -5.51 -27.27
C SER A 72 -5.19 -5.89 -27.26
N PRO A 73 -6.09 -5.03 -27.77
CA PRO A 73 -7.53 -5.34 -27.88
C PRO A 73 -7.86 -6.60 -28.69
N ARG A 74 -6.95 -7.10 -29.53
CA ARG A 74 -7.11 -8.36 -30.28
C ARG A 74 -6.62 -9.59 -29.51
N GLN A 75 -5.75 -9.42 -28.52
CA GLN A 75 -5.19 -10.53 -27.73
C GLN A 75 -5.97 -10.79 -26.44
N ALA A 76 -6.60 -9.76 -25.85
CA ALA A 76 -7.37 -9.91 -24.62
C ALA A 76 -8.52 -10.95 -24.69
N PRO A 77 -9.30 -11.06 -25.78
CA PRO A 77 -10.30 -12.13 -25.90
C PRO A 77 -9.67 -13.52 -25.96
N ILE A 78 -8.61 -13.68 -26.77
CA ILE A 78 -7.91 -14.96 -26.97
C ILE A 78 -7.36 -15.51 -25.66
N VAL A 79 -6.86 -14.64 -24.76
CA VAL A 79 -6.38 -15.05 -23.43
C VAL A 79 -7.52 -15.34 -22.45
N ALA A 80 -8.68 -14.69 -22.61
CA ALA A 80 -9.85 -14.94 -21.76
C ALA A 80 -10.53 -16.30 -22.04
N ASP A 81 -10.49 -16.76 -23.30
CA ASP A 81 -11.10 -18.02 -23.73
C ASP A 81 -10.23 -19.28 -23.48
N ILE A 82 -9.02 -19.13 -22.92
CA ILE A 82 -8.15 -20.27 -22.59
C ILE A 82 -8.77 -21.11 -21.48
N ARG A 83 -9.24 -22.31 -21.83
CA ARG A 83 -9.68 -23.35 -20.89
C ARG A 83 -8.52 -24.31 -20.60
N PRO A 84 -8.32 -24.75 -19.35
CA PRO A 84 -7.39 -25.83 -19.06
C PRO A 84 -7.96 -27.16 -19.56
N GLU A 85 -7.19 -27.87 -20.39
CA GLU A 85 -7.49 -29.28 -20.69
C GLU A 85 -7.16 -30.14 -19.47
N ALA A 86 -8.09 -31.03 -19.09
CA ALA A 86 -7.84 -32.06 -18.09
C ALA A 86 -7.39 -33.35 -18.80
N PRO A 87 -6.31 -34.03 -18.36
CA PRO A 87 -5.91 -35.29 -18.95
C PRO A 87 -6.98 -36.36 -18.66
N SER A 88 -7.40 -37.08 -19.69
CA SER A 88 -8.43 -38.12 -19.60
C SER A 88 -7.90 -39.37 -18.88
N MET A 89 -8.40 -39.64 -17.68
CA MET A 89 -8.37 -40.99 -17.10
C MET A 89 -9.72 -41.66 -17.30
N ALA A 90 -9.76 -42.64 -18.20
CA ALA A 90 -10.93 -43.46 -18.52
C ALA A 90 -10.50 -44.92 -18.76
N ALA A 91 -10.03 -45.57 -17.70
CA ALA A 91 -9.81 -47.02 -17.64
C ALA A 91 -9.80 -47.49 -16.18
N VAL A 92 -10.22 -48.74 -15.97
CA VAL A 92 -10.21 -49.52 -14.70
C VAL A 92 -11.31 -49.20 -13.67
N ALA A 93 -12.13 -50.24 -13.44
CA ALA A 93 -12.97 -50.56 -12.28
C ALA A 93 -14.25 -49.74 -12.00
N GLU A 94 -15.38 -50.41 -12.24
CA GLU A 94 -16.66 -50.18 -11.55
C GLU A 94 -16.63 -50.81 -10.13
N SER A 95 -17.78 -50.73 -9.42
CA SER A 95 -18.04 -51.18 -8.05
C SER A 95 -17.41 -50.33 -6.93
N GLY A 96 -18.12 -50.03 -5.82
CA GLY A 96 -19.55 -50.24 -5.55
C GLY A 96 -19.90 -50.04 -4.06
N LEU A 97 -21.10 -49.51 -3.78
CA LEU A 97 -21.67 -49.31 -2.42
C LEU A 97 -20.85 -48.37 -1.50
N SER A 98 -21.26 -48.03 -0.27
CA SER A 98 -22.56 -47.52 0.22
C SER A 98 -22.36 -46.92 1.64
N ALA A 99 -23.40 -46.27 2.19
CA ALA A 99 -23.64 -46.03 3.62
C ALA A 99 -22.58 -45.29 4.49
N ALA A 100 -22.80 -43.98 4.66
CA ALA A 100 -23.24 -43.33 5.92
C ALA A 100 -22.44 -43.44 7.27
N ALA A 101 -22.80 -42.49 8.16
CA ALA A 101 -22.55 -42.43 9.61
C ALA A 101 -21.21 -41.86 10.14
N ALA A 102 -21.31 -41.33 11.36
CA ALA A 102 -20.31 -40.65 12.19
C ALA A 102 -20.75 -40.79 13.68
N PRO A 103 -20.21 -40.06 14.66
CA PRO A 103 -18.81 -39.98 15.13
C PRO A 103 -18.67 -40.39 16.62
N VAL A 104 -17.49 -40.88 17.04
CA VAL A 104 -17.16 -41.09 18.48
C VAL A 104 -15.66 -40.87 18.76
N GLY A 105 -15.30 -40.56 20.00
CA GLY A 105 -13.94 -40.65 20.58
C GLY A 105 -14.05 -41.17 22.03
N PRO A 106 -13.19 -40.81 23.00
CA PRO A 106 -11.77 -40.40 22.93
C PRO A 106 -10.87 -41.15 23.96
N ALA A 107 -9.54 -41.04 23.83
CA ALA A 107 -8.52 -41.35 24.87
C ALA A 107 -8.37 -42.85 25.27
N PRO A 108 -7.32 -43.29 26.03
CA PRO A 108 -6.27 -42.54 26.73
C PRO A 108 -4.80 -42.91 26.40
N SER A 109 -3.89 -42.37 27.21
CA SER A 109 -2.42 -42.35 27.12
C SER A 109 -1.69 -43.57 27.73
N LEU A 110 -0.41 -43.78 27.36
CA LEU A 110 0.67 -44.21 28.29
C LEU A 110 2.09 -43.93 27.73
N VAL A 111 3.10 -43.90 28.62
CA VAL A 111 4.51 -43.44 28.44
C VAL A 111 5.35 -44.05 29.60
N PRO A 112 6.70 -44.19 29.59
CA PRO A 112 7.70 -44.59 28.56
C PRO A 112 8.43 -45.92 28.94
N GLY A 113 9.45 -46.37 28.17
CA GLY A 113 10.39 -47.41 28.62
C GLY A 113 11.45 -47.85 27.57
N PRO A 114 12.72 -48.17 27.93
CA PRO A 114 13.79 -48.56 27.00
C PRO A 114 14.27 -50.03 27.13
N ILE A 115 15.17 -50.48 26.24
CA ILE A 115 16.38 -51.33 26.47
C ILE A 115 17.14 -51.54 25.13
N ALA A 116 18.38 -52.08 25.17
CA ALA A 116 19.41 -51.96 24.12
C ALA A 116 19.90 -53.29 23.48
N GLU A 117 21.14 -53.28 22.95
CA GLU A 117 21.74 -54.15 21.91
C GLU A 117 22.31 -55.51 22.38
N ASP A 118 22.45 -56.46 21.43
CA ASP A 118 23.58 -57.43 21.27
C ASP A 118 23.36 -58.31 20.00
N ARG A 119 24.35 -58.92 19.29
CA ARG A 119 25.80 -58.65 19.06
C ARG A 119 26.37 -59.52 17.89
N LEU A 120 27.71 -59.53 17.74
CA LEU A 120 28.58 -60.29 16.79
C LEU A 120 28.60 -59.75 15.33
N ALA A 121 29.73 -59.69 14.59
CA ALA A 121 31.13 -60.14 14.74
C ALA A 121 32.03 -59.41 13.68
N ALA A 122 33.38 -59.50 13.56
CA ALA A 122 34.50 -60.00 14.37
C ALA A 122 35.89 -59.67 13.73
N LEU A 123 36.94 -59.47 14.56
CA LEU A 123 38.39 -59.86 14.37
C LEU A 123 39.25 -59.30 13.19
N ALA A 124 40.58 -59.06 13.27
CA ALA A 124 41.61 -59.22 14.34
C ALA A 124 42.82 -58.24 14.18
N ALA A 125 43.86 -58.37 15.03
CA ALA A 125 45.14 -57.61 15.10
C ALA A 125 46.31 -58.59 15.53
N PRO A 126 47.53 -58.26 16.09
CA PRO A 126 48.06 -56.98 16.62
C PRO A 126 49.60 -56.67 16.51
N ALA A 127 50.00 -55.48 17.02
CA ALA A 127 51.19 -55.16 17.86
C ALA A 127 52.68 -55.10 17.39
N LYS A 128 53.29 -53.92 17.67
CA LYS A 128 54.58 -53.63 18.39
C LYS A 128 55.97 -53.45 17.69
N THR A 129 56.40 -52.17 17.67
CA THR A 129 57.69 -51.55 18.14
C THR A 129 59.07 -51.69 17.43
N ALA A 130 59.53 -50.53 16.93
CA ALA A 130 60.82 -49.84 17.21
C ALA A 130 62.16 -50.24 16.54
N SER A 131 62.74 -49.26 15.79
CA SER A 131 64.18 -48.94 15.69
C SER A 131 64.37 -47.51 15.14
N SER A 132 65.56 -46.91 15.26
CA SER A 132 65.85 -45.49 14.98
C SER A 132 66.98 -45.26 13.97
N TYR A 133 66.94 -44.18 13.20
CA TYR A 133 68.10 -43.33 12.80
C TYR A 133 67.62 -41.97 12.24
N GLU A 134 68.53 -41.00 12.09
CA GLU A 134 68.21 -39.56 11.99
C GLU A 134 68.44 -38.89 10.61
N ALA A 135 67.89 -37.67 10.50
CA ALA A 135 68.34 -36.54 9.63
C ALA A 135 68.17 -36.65 8.09
N GLY A 136 68.12 -35.49 7.41
CA GLY A 136 68.21 -35.43 5.93
C GLY A 136 67.25 -34.50 5.14
N THR A 137 66.91 -33.32 5.65
CA THR A 137 66.44 -32.12 4.88
C THR A 137 65.91 -32.30 3.42
N ALA A 138 64.58 -32.32 3.24
CA ALA A 138 63.95 -32.23 1.91
C ALA A 138 62.70 -31.31 1.83
N ALA A 139 62.52 -30.41 2.81
CA ALA A 139 61.36 -29.51 2.89
C ALA A 139 61.68 -28.03 2.55
N PRO A 140 61.76 -27.66 1.27
CA PRO A 140 61.35 -26.31 0.86
C PRO A 140 60.34 -26.27 -0.31
N LEU A 141 60.28 -27.28 -1.18
CA LEU A 141 59.60 -27.15 -2.48
C LEU A 141 58.07 -27.06 -2.37
N GLN A 142 57.40 -27.98 -1.66
CA GLN A 142 55.94 -28.04 -1.63
C GLN A 142 55.31 -26.82 -0.92
N THR A 143 55.95 -26.27 0.12
CA THR A 143 55.43 -25.10 0.83
C THR A 143 55.57 -23.82 0.01
N VAL A 144 56.65 -23.69 -0.77
CA VAL A 144 56.85 -22.56 -1.70
C VAL A 144 55.88 -22.67 -2.87
N ILE A 145 55.78 -23.83 -3.53
CA ILE A 145 54.81 -24.06 -4.63
C ILE A 145 53.37 -23.86 -4.12
N GLY A 146 53.04 -24.36 -2.93
CA GLY A 146 51.72 -24.20 -2.31
C GLY A 146 51.39 -22.77 -1.86
N ARG A 147 52.38 -21.88 -1.66
CA ARG A 147 52.16 -20.43 -1.46
C ARG A 147 52.15 -19.69 -2.80
N ALA A 148 53.03 -20.03 -3.73
CA ALA A 148 53.08 -19.47 -5.07
C ALA A 148 51.79 -19.74 -5.84
N ALA A 149 51.25 -20.95 -5.80
CA ALA A 149 49.99 -21.31 -6.46
C ALA A 149 48.77 -20.59 -5.86
N ARG A 150 48.72 -20.39 -4.54
CA ARG A 150 47.64 -19.62 -3.90
C ARG A 150 47.80 -18.11 -4.06
N SER A 151 49.03 -17.60 -4.08
CA SER A 151 49.34 -16.22 -4.45
C SER A 151 48.95 -15.96 -5.90
N LEU A 152 49.33 -16.86 -6.82
CA LEU A 152 48.99 -16.79 -8.25
C LEU A 152 47.50 -16.98 -8.48
N ALA A 153 46.81 -17.88 -7.78
CA ALA A 153 45.36 -18.01 -7.88
C ALA A 153 44.62 -16.78 -7.32
N ALA A 154 45.09 -16.18 -6.22
CA ALA A 154 44.52 -14.94 -5.70
C ALA A 154 44.87 -13.72 -6.59
N ARG A 155 46.03 -13.73 -7.26
CA ARG A 155 46.50 -12.66 -8.15
C ARG A 155 45.93 -12.79 -9.56
N LEU A 156 45.66 -14.00 -10.05
CA LEU A 156 44.85 -14.27 -11.24
C LEU A 156 43.37 -14.08 -10.95
N GLY A 157 42.90 -14.36 -9.73
CA GLY A 157 41.54 -14.01 -9.30
C GLY A 157 41.34 -12.48 -9.26
N ARG A 158 42.33 -11.74 -8.73
CA ARG A 158 42.34 -10.27 -8.81
C ARG A 158 42.53 -9.76 -10.23
N LEU A 159 43.47 -10.28 -11.02
CA LEU A 159 43.66 -9.86 -12.42
C LEU A 159 42.47 -10.24 -13.31
N ALA A 160 41.74 -11.31 -13.02
CA ALA A 160 40.48 -11.63 -13.69
C ALA A 160 39.35 -10.69 -13.25
N ALA A 161 39.24 -10.36 -11.96
CA ALA A 161 38.30 -9.35 -11.49
C ALA A 161 38.62 -7.97 -12.08
N GLU A 162 39.89 -7.54 -12.05
CA GLU A 162 40.40 -6.29 -12.60
C GLU A 162 40.24 -6.24 -14.12
N ALA A 163 40.45 -7.34 -14.86
CA ALA A 163 40.18 -7.42 -16.30
C ALA A 163 38.68 -7.49 -16.66
N ILE A 164 37.82 -7.98 -15.77
CA ILE A 164 36.35 -7.95 -15.94
C ILE A 164 35.79 -6.56 -15.58
N PHE A 165 36.41 -5.84 -14.64
CA PHE A 165 36.18 -4.41 -14.38
C PHE A 165 36.84 -3.47 -15.41
N ASP A 166 37.76 -3.97 -16.24
CA ASP A 166 38.39 -3.19 -17.32
C ASP A 166 37.45 -3.02 -18.52
N ASP A 167 36.49 -3.92 -18.75
CA ASP A 167 35.49 -3.75 -19.81
C ASP A 167 34.40 -2.72 -19.46
N SER A 168 34.08 -2.51 -18.17
CA SER A 168 33.28 -1.35 -17.74
C SER A 168 34.08 -0.05 -17.81
N LYS A 169 35.38 -0.06 -17.48
CA LYS A 169 36.25 1.11 -17.71
C LYS A 169 36.54 1.39 -19.19
N LYS A 170 36.45 0.41 -20.10
CA LYS A 170 36.45 0.64 -21.56
C LYS A 170 35.12 1.14 -22.09
N ALA A 171 34.03 1.03 -21.33
CA ALA A 171 32.81 1.80 -21.59
C ALA A 171 32.98 3.27 -21.19
N GLU A 172 33.77 3.58 -20.14
CA GLU A 172 34.05 4.96 -19.70
C GLU A 172 35.24 5.64 -20.40
N THR A 173 36.18 4.89 -21.01
CA THR A 173 37.24 5.43 -21.88
C THR A 173 36.90 5.39 -23.37
N ALA A 174 35.68 4.99 -23.73
CA ALA A 174 35.14 5.14 -25.07
C ALA A 174 34.81 6.62 -25.35
N ASP A 175 35.68 7.30 -26.11
CA ASP A 175 35.54 8.62 -26.74
C ASP A 175 34.29 9.46 -26.41
N GLY A 176 34.51 10.74 -26.05
CA GLY A 176 33.46 11.77 -25.87
C GLY A 176 32.65 12.16 -27.13
N LYS A 177 32.51 11.25 -28.10
CA LYS A 177 31.63 11.34 -29.28
C LYS A 177 30.42 10.45 -29.03
N GLY A 178 29.36 11.04 -28.47
CA GLY A 178 28.22 10.35 -27.85
C GLY A 178 27.69 9.12 -28.58
N LYS A 179 28.15 7.93 -28.17
CA LYS A 179 27.52 6.64 -28.52
C LYS A 179 26.14 6.63 -27.87
N ALA A 180 25.09 6.53 -28.69
CA ALA A 180 23.72 6.53 -28.19
C ALA A 180 23.49 5.34 -27.23
N ILE A 181 22.97 5.63 -26.03
CA ILE A 181 22.61 4.60 -25.05
C ILE A 181 21.65 3.60 -25.70
N PRO A 182 21.95 2.28 -25.70
CA PRO A 182 21.13 1.29 -26.37
C PRO A 182 19.68 1.29 -25.86
N LYS A 183 18.71 1.52 -26.75
CA LYS A 183 17.28 1.59 -26.42
C LYS A 183 16.63 0.23 -26.03
N GLY A 184 17.42 -0.84 -25.93
CA GLY A 184 16.93 -2.18 -25.62
C GLY A 184 18.06 -3.15 -25.28
N LEU A 185 17.71 -4.20 -24.53
CA LEU A 185 18.66 -5.21 -24.04
C LEU A 185 19.22 -6.05 -25.20
N SER A 186 20.53 -6.18 -25.29
CA SER A 186 21.17 -7.02 -26.32
C SER A 186 21.14 -8.49 -25.92
N ARG A 187 21.01 -9.40 -26.90
CA ARG A 187 21.11 -10.85 -26.66
C ARG A 187 22.47 -11.25 -26.05
N LYS A 188 23.55 -10.53 -26.38
CA LYS A 188 24.89 -10.74 -25.79
C LYS A 188 24.89 -10.43 -24.29
N TRP A 189 24.28 -9.32 -23.89
CA TRP A 189 24.15 -8.94 -22.48
C TRP A 189 23.30 -9.97 -21.71
N ILE A 190 22.12 -10.33 -22.23
CA ILE A 190 21.25 -11.35 -21.60
C ILE A 190 21.99 -12.70 -21.42
N ALA A 191 22.78 -13.13 -22.41
CA ALA A 191 23.57 -14.35 -22.31
C ALA A 191 24.74 -14.24 -21.31
N HIS A 192 25.29 -13.03 -21.10
CA HIS A 192 26.30 -12.76 -20.09
C HIS A 192 25.71 -12.83 -18.68
N GLU A 193 24.59 -12.16 -18.42
CA GLU A 193 23.91 -12.21 -17.11
C GLU A 193 23.47 -13.64 -16.75
N ILE A 194 22.91 -14.41 -17.70
CA ILE A 194 22.56 -15.82 -17.50
C ILE A 194 23.77 -16.69 -17.11
N LYS A 195 24.99 -16.30 -17.51
CA LYS A 195 26.23 -16.95 -17.05
C LYS A 195 26.58 -16.49 -15.63
N LEU A 196 26.57 -15.18 -15.35
CA LEU A 196 26.89 -14.64 -14.02
C LEU A 196 25.97 -15.19 -12.93
N SER A 197 24.65 -15.19 -13.13
CA SER A 197 23.67 -15.73 -12.16
C SER A 197 23.77 -17.25 -11.90
N ARG A 198 24.63 -17.97 -12.65
CA ARG A 198 25.00 -19.38 -12.38
C ARG A 198 26.32 -19.53 -11.62
N GLN A 199 27.07 -18.44 -11.45
CA GLN A 199 28.38 -18.36 -10.79
C GLN A 199 28.34 -17.50 -9.50
N GLU A 200 27.15 -16.99 -9.15
CA GLU A 200 26.82 -16.25 -7.92
C GLU A 200 27.20 -16.98 -6.62
N ASP A 201 27.39 -16.26 -5.52
CA ASP A 201 27.73 -16.86 -4.22
C ASP A 201 26.68 -17.88 -3.75
N ALA A 202 27.17 -18.98 -3.15
CA ALA A 202 26.32 -20.10 -2.75
C ALA A 202 25.24 -19.74 -1.71
N LYS A 203 25.47 -18.72 -0.87
CA LYS A 203 24.48 -18.21 0.11
C LYS A 203 23.42 -17.38 -0.59
N VAL A 204 23.82 -16.53 -1.55
CA VAL A 204 22.90 -15.74 -2.37
C VAL A 204 22.01 -16.67 -3.20
N LEU A 205 22.58 -17.70 -3.85
CA LEU A 205 21.82 -18.75 -4.54
C LEU A 205 20.88 -19.53 -3.60
N ALA A 206 21.28 -19.81 -2.36
CA ALA A 206 20.41 -20.46 -1.38
C ALA A 206 19.24 -19.56 -0.95
N LEU A 207 19.48 -18.26 -0.76
CA LEU A 207 18.44 -17.27 -0.47
C LEU A 207 17.51 -17.06 -1.66
N GLN A 208 18.01 -16.96 -2.89
CA GLN A 208 17.19 -16.89 -4.10
C GLN A 208 16.30 -18.13 -4.28
N LYS A 209 16.83 -19.34 -4.09
CA LYS A 209 16.05 -20.59 -4.09
C LYS A 209 14.98 -20.59 -2.99
N ARG A 210 15.27 -20.01 -1.83
CA ARG A 210 14.30 -19.82 -0.74
C ARG A 210 13.24 -18.78 -1.11
N VAL A 211 13.57 -17.67 -1.78
CA VAL A 211 12.61 -16.70 -2.32
C VAL A 211 11.66 -17.37 -3.32
N GLN A 212 12.19 -18.20 -4.22
CA GLN A 212 11.41 -18.95 -5.21
C GLN A 212 10.46 -19.96 -4.55
N LYS A 213 10.91 -20.68 -3.50
CA LYS A 213 10.11 -21.69 -2.79
C LYS A 213 9.12 -21.12 -1.76
N GLU A 214 9.47 -20.02 -1.10
CA GLU A 214 8.78 -19.51 0.09
C GLU A 214 8.13 -18.13 -0.08
N GLY A 215 8.44 -17.43 -1.17
CA GLY A 215 8.11 -16.02 -1.37
C GLY A 215 9.07 -15.07 -0.63
N PHE A 216 9.34 -13.91 -1.25
CA PHE A 216 10.32 -12.93 -0.76
C PHE A 216 10.13 -12.59 0.73
N LYS A 217 8.91 -12.23 1.15
CA LYS A 217 8.63 -11.80 2.53
C LYS A 217 8.95 -12.86 3.58
N LYS A 218 8.86 -14.17 3.29
CA LYS A 218 9.26 -15.23 4.23
C LYS A 218 10.76 -15.50 4.17
N ALA A 219 11.35 -15.47 2.96
CA ALA A 219 12.76 -15.75 2.75
C ALA A 219 13.69 -14.66 3.34
N ALA A 220 13.30 -13.38 3.22
CA ALA A 220 14.12 -12.23 3.56
C ALA A 220 13.98 -11.70 4.99
N LEU A 221 13.22 -12.35 5.89
CA LEU A 221 13.04 -11.88 7.27
C LEU A 221 14.38 -11.74 7.99
N ASN A 222 14.66 -10.53 8.48
CA ASN A 222 15.88 -10.23 9.23
C ASN A 222 15.78 -10.76 10.68
N PRO A 223 16.59 -11.74 11.09
CA PRO A 223 16.50 -12.36 12.41
C PRO A 223 16.89 -11.41 13.55
N GLU A 224 17.74 -10.39 13.32
CA GLU A 224 18.12 -9.44 14.37
C GLU A 224 16.94 -8.53 14.77
N VAL A 225 16.18 -8.05 13.78
CA VAL A 225 14.98 -7.23 14.02
C VAL A 225 13.92 -8.05 14.75
N MET A 226 13.78 -9.33 14.40
CA MET A 226 12.88 -10.27 15.06
C MET A 226 13.32 -10.56 16.51
N ALA A 227 14.63 -10.76 16.76
CA ALA A 227 15.16 -11.07 18.08
C ALA A 227 15.14 -9.87 19.05
N ARG A 228 15.19 -8.64 18.53
CA ARG A 228 15.02 -7.40 19.31
C ARG A 228 13.54 -7.01 19.51
N HIS A 229 12.60 -7.82 19.03
CA HIS A 229 11.18 -7.49 19.12
C HIS A 229 10.54 -7.93 20.44
N ASN A 230 9.85 -7.00 21.10
CA ASN A 230 8.96 -7.27 22.22
C ASN A 230 7.67 -6.41 22.11
N THR A 231 6.64 -6.80 22.87
CA THR A 231 5.32 -6.18 22.84
C THR A 231 5.09 -5.16 23.96
N ASP A 232 6.15 -4.73 24.64
CA ASP A 232 6.09 -3.91 25.85
C ASP A 232 6.00 -2.41 25.50
N TYR A 233 5.32 -1.60 26.32
CA TYR A 233 5.12 -0.18 26.08
C TYR A 233 5.04 0.60 27.39
N THR A 234 5.79 1.69 27.52
CA THR A 234 5.72 2.59 28.68
C THR A 234 4.46 3.45 28.74
N THR A 235 3.69 3.55 27.66
CA THR A 235 2.45 4.33 27.63
C THR A 235 1.44 3.67 26.70
N GLU A 236 0.30 3.25 27.24
CA GLU A 236 -0.82 2.70 26.49
C GLU A 236 -2.14 3.39 26.83
N LEU A 237 -3.01 3.52 25.84
CA LEU A 237 -4.38 4.01 26.02
C LEU A 237 -5.37 2.85 26.21
N PRO A 238 -6.42 3.00 27.04
CA PRO A 238 -7.48 2.00 27.14
C PRO A 238 -8.32 1.94 25.85
N VAL A 239 -8.00 0.96 24.99
CA VAL A 239 -8.68 0.76 23.70
C VAL A 239 -9.72 -0.37 23.71
N GLY A 240 -10.58 -0.35 22.68
CA GLY A 240 -11.54 -1.39 22.36
C GLY A 240 -10.91 -2.63 21.72
N ARG A 241 -11.75 -3.51 21.17
CA ARG A 241 -11.35 -4.68 20.38
C ARG A 241 -11.09 -4.28 18.94
N VAL A 242 -10.00 -4.80 18.37
CA VAL A 242 -9.60 -4.57 16.97
C VAL A 242 -10.74 -4.86 15.99
N THR A 243 -11.00 -3.91 15.11
CA THR A 243 -12.02 -3.98 14.05
C THR A 243 -11.47 -4.65 12.78
N ASN A 244 -12.36 -4.96 11.83
CA ASN A 244 -11.98 -5.47 10.52
C ASN A 244 -12.74 -4.72 9.41
N GLN A 245 -12.06 -4.31 8.35
CA GLN A 245 -12.64 -3.73 7.13
C GLN A 245 -12.90 -4.77 6.04
N TRP A 246 -12.33 -5.99 6.18
CA TRP A 246 -12.34 -7.07 5.19
C TRP A 246 -11.83 -6.59 3.82
N HIS A 247 -12.47 -7.00 2.72
CA HIS A 247 -12.06 -6.69 1.35
C HIS A 247 -12.68 -5.37 0.87
N SER A 248 -12.36 -4.28 1.56
CA SER A 248 -12.77 -2.91 1.22
C SER A 248 -11.68 -1.91 1.62
N GLY A 249 -11.59 -0.75 0.96
CA GLY A 249 -10.62 0.32 1.23
C GLY A 249 -11.00 1.26 2.38
N ARG A 250 -12.06 0.96 3.14
CA ARG A 250 -12.69 1.80 4.20
C ARG A 250 -11.81 2.09 5.44
N CYS A 251 -10.51 1.84 5.40
CA CYS A 251 -9.55 2.04 6.50
C CYS A 251 -9.65 3.41 7.18
N TRP A 252 -9.82 4.47 6.39
CA TRP A 252 -10.00 5.85 6.84
C TRP A 252 -11.25 6.05 7.71
N ILE A 253 -12.35 5.34 7.42
CA ILE A 253 -13.55 5.33 8.27
C ILE A 253 -13.27 4.55 9.56
N PHE A 254 -12.69 3.35 9.46
CA PHE A 254 -12.40 2.50 10.63
C PHE A 254 -11.42 3.15 11.61
N ALA A 255 -10.33 3.74 11.14
CA ALA A 255 -9.35 4.41 11.99
C ALA A 255 -9.95 5.60 12.74
N ALA A 256 -10.75 6.44 12.06
CA ALA A 256 -11.39 7.58 12.70
C ALA A 256 -12.46 7.14 13.73
N LEU A 257 -13.26 6.11 13.40
CA LEU A 257 -14.24 5.54 14.34
C LEU A 257 -13.58 4.84 15.53
N ASN A 258 -12.44 4.16 15.34
CA ASN A 258 -11.66 3.55 16.42
C ASN A 258 -11.07 4.62 17.35
N MET A 259 -10.50 5.70 16.80
CA MET A 259 -10.01 6.85 17.58
C MET A 259 -11.11 7.42 18.48
N VAL A 260 -12.32 7.66 17.94
CA VAL A 260 -13.46 8.16 18.72
C VAL A 260 -13.98 7.11 19.71
N ARG A 261 -13.98 5.82 19.36
CA ARG A 261 -14.39 4.69 20.22
C ARG A 261 -13.51 4.65 21.47
N ASP A 262 -12.20 4.79 21.31
CA ASP A 262 -11.26 4.65 22.42
C ASP A 262 -11.29 5.85 23.36
N MET A 263 -11.59 7.04 22.85
CA MET A 263 -11.93 8.20 23.69
C MET A 263 -13.20 7.99 24.55
N LEU A 264 -14.06 7.02 24.21
CA LEU A 264 -15.19 6.60 25.06
C LEU A 264 -14.81 5.44 26.00
N VAL A 265 -14.03 4.47 25.52
CA VAL A 265 -13.53 3.33 26.33
C VAL A 265 -12.66 3.84 27.50
N ALA A 266 -11.72 4.74 27.23
CA ALA A 266 -10.87 5.38 28.24
C ALA A 266 -11.65 6.24 29.25
N LYS A 267 -12.91 6.60 28.95
CA LYS A 267 -13.82 7.33 29.84
C LYS A 267 -14.88 6.43 30.49
N GLY A 268 -14.77 5.10 30.34
CA GLY A 268 -15.75 4.13 30.85
C GLY A 268 -17.15 4.22 30.22
N LYS A 269 -17.35 5.07 29.20
CA LYS A 269 -18.67 5.34 28.60
C LYS A 269 -19.23 4.16 27.79
N VAL A 270 -18.36 3.28 27.29
CA VAL A 270 -18.71 2.12 26.48
C VAL A 270 -17.78 0.94 26.82
N SER A 271 -18.24 -0.29 26.62
CA SER A 271 -17.40 -1.48 26.78
C SER A 271 -16.32 -1.56 25.70
N LYS A 272 -15.25 -2.34 25.95
CA LYS A 272 -14.24 -2.67 24.92
C LYS A 272 -14.81 -3.42 23.71
N SER A 273 -16.05 -3.91 23.77
CA SER A 273 -16.74 -4.56 22.64
C SER A 273 -17.67 -3.61 21.86
N PHE A 274 -17.73 -2.33 22.20
CA PHE A 274 -18.50 -1.34 21.44
C PHE A 274 -17.77 -0.97 20.13
N GLU A 275 -18.54 -0.88 19.06
CA GLU A 275 -18.12 -0.38 17.76
C GLU A 275 -19.16 0.61 17.22
N PHE A 276 -18.72 1.63 16.49
CA PHE A 276 -19.58 2.41 15.60
C PHE A 276 -19.79 1.66 14.27
N SER A 277 -20.82 2.04 13.50
CA SER A 277 -21.02 1.49 12.16
C SER A 277 -20.12 2.19 11.14
N ALA A 278 -19.14 1.47 10.59
CA ALA A 278 -18.42 1.91 9.40
C ALA A 278 -19.31 1.87 8.16
N ASN A 279 -20.17 0.85 8.03
CA ASN A 279 -21.19 0.75 6.98
C ASN A 279 -22.09 2.01 6.87
N TYR A 280 -22.48 2.62 8.01
CA TYR A 280 -23.29 3.85 8.02
C TYR A 280 -22.58 5.04 7.36
N LEU A 281 -21.33 5.32 7.73
CA LEU A 281 -20.56 6.39 7.10
C LEU A 281 -20.19 6.04 5.65
N TYR A 282 -19.99 4.75 5.35
CA TYR A 282 -19.70 4.28 4.00
C TYR A 282 -20.87 4.48 3.02
N PHE A 283 -22.10 4.18 3.44
CA PHE A 283 -23.30 4.48 2.65
C PHE A 283 -23.33 5.93 2.19
N PHE A 284 -23.09 6.86 3.12
CA PHE A 284 -23.09 8.29 2.81
C PHE A 284 -21.85 8.74 2.03
N SER A 285 -20.68 8.13 2.23
CA SER A 285 -19.50 8.33 1.36
C SER A 285 -19.85 8.08 -0.11
N GLN A 286 -20.42 6.91 -0.42
CA GLN A 286 -20.70 6.55 -1.82
C GLN A 286 -21.85 7.37 -2.41
N LEU A 287 -22.85 7.73 -1.60
CA LEU A 287 -23.94 8.62 -2.03
C LEU A 287 -23.43 10.03 -2.38
N GLU A 288 -22.52 10.58 -1.57
CA GLU A 288 -21.96 11.92 -1.79
C GLU A 288 -21.00 11.92 -2.98
N ARG A 289 -20.16 10.89 -3.13
CA ARG A 289 -19.29 10.70 -4.31
C ARG A 289 -20.10 10.63 -5.60
N ALA A 290 -21.19 9.85 -5.59
CA ALA A 290 -22.09 9.76 -6.72
C ALA A 290 -22.75 11.12 -7.06
N ASN A 291 -23.15 11.91 -6.05
CA ASN A 291 -23.66 13.26 -6.27
C ASN A 291 -22.58 14.18 -6.89
N THR A 292 -21.41 14.27 -6.25
CA THR A 292 -20.30 15.13 -6.66
C THR A 292 -19.79 14.78 -8.05
N HIS A 293 -19.65 13.49 -8.38
CA HIS A 293 -19.33 13.01 -9.72
C HIS A 293 -20.35 13.50 -10.77
N LEU A 294 -21.64 13.45 -10.46
CA LEU A 294 -22.68 13.93 -11.39
C LEU A 294 -22.73 15.46 -11.51
N GLU A 295 -22.35 16.24 -10.48
CA GLU A 295 -22.14 17.69 -10.64
C GLU A 295 -20.97 17.94 -11.59
N ASN A 296 -19.81 17.33 -11.35
CA ASN A 296 -18.61 17.50 -12.16
C ASN A 296 -18.86 17.12 -13.64
N VAL A 297 -19.66 16.07 -13.89
CA VAL A 297 -20.11 15.70 -15.24
C VAL A 297 -21.03 16.75 -15.86
N ILE A 298 -21.92 17.39 -15.09
CA ILE A 298 -22.81 18.45 -15.59
C ILE A 298 -22.01 19.71 -15.91
N ASP A 299 -21.12 20.16 -15.02
CA ASP A 299 -20.30 21.35 -15.23
C ASP A 299 -19.38 21.18 -16.45
N ALA A 300 -18.72 20.02 -16.58
CA ALA A 300 -17.93 19.70 -17.76
C ALA A 300 -18.76 19.53 -19.05
N LEU A 301 -20.05 19.17 -18.97
CA LEU A 301 -20.95 19.14 -20.14
C LEU A 301 -21.47 20.53 -20.54
N ASN A 302 -21.51 21.48 -19.60
CA ASN A 302 -21.86 22.88 -19.86
C ASN A 302 -20.74 23.65 -20.57
N GLU A 303 -19.50 23.16 -20.56
CA GLU A 303 -18.40 23.72 -21.35
C GLU A 303 -18.71 23.76 -22.85
N LYS A 304 -18.31 24.86 -23.52
CA LYS A 304 -18.62 25.12 -24.93
C LYS A 304 -18.11 24.02 -25.86
N GLY A 305 -19.02 23.13 -26.26
CA GLY A 305 -18.77 22.04 -27.20
C GLY A 305 -18.35 20.72 -26.55
N ALA A 306 -18.14 20.65 -25.24
CA ALA A 306 -17.76 19.42 -24.55
C ALA A 306 -18.80 18.31 -24.72
N ALA A 307 -20.09 18.65 -24.68
CA ALA A 307 -21.19 17.75 -25.03
C ALA A 307 -21.04 17.02 -26.38
N ARG A 308 -20.33 17.61 -27.35
CA ARG A 308 -20.08 17.00 -28.69
C ARG A 308 -18.85 16.09 -28.73
N LYS A 309 -18.00 16.08 -27.70
CA LYS A 309 -16.87 15.14 -27.59
C LYS A 309 -17.41 13.69 -27.59
N PRO A 310 -16.72 12.71 -28.20
CA PRO A 310 -17.03 11.29 -28.00
C PRO A 310 -16.88 10.91 -26.53
N LEU A 311 -17.66 9.93 -26.04
CA LEU A 311 -17.62 9.55 -24.61
C LEU A 311 -16.21 9.11 -24.15
N LYS A 312 -15.43 8.45 -25.02
CA LYS A 312 -14.01 8.12 -24.75
C LYS A 312 -13.12 9.36 -24.54
N ALA A 313 -13.45 10.50 -25.13
CA ALA A 313 -12.76 11.77 -24.93
C ALA A 313 -13.31 12.57 -23.72
N MET A 314 -14.15 11.94 -22.91
CA MET A 314 -14.50 12.34 -21.54
C MET A 314 -14.03 11.26 -20.54
N GLY A 315 -12.97 10.51 -20.88
CA GLY A 315 -12.49 9.37 -20.08
C GLY A 315 -12.05 9.74 -18.66
N GLU A 316 -11.58 10.97 -18.45
CA GLU A 316 -11.25 11.56 -17.13
C GLU A 316 -12.48 11.76 -16.24
N LEU A 317 -13.68 11.80 -16.84
CA LEU A 317 -14.99 11.86 -16.17
C LEU A 317 -15.66 10.49 -16.13
N SER A 318 -14.92 9.39 -16.33
CA SER A 318 -15.45 8.05 -16.09
C SER A 318 -15.74 7.86 -14.60
N PRO A 319 -16.78 7.10 -14.22
CA PRO A 319 -16.98 6.69 -12.84
C PRO A 319 -15.82 5.83 -12.34
N ASP A 320 -15.18 6.30 -11.26
CA ASP A 320 -14.30 5.55 -10.35
C ASP A 320 -14.47 6.21 -8.98
N ILE A 321 -15.64 6.01 -8.35
CA ILE A 321 -15.95 6.71 -7.09
C ILE A 321 -15.11 6.20 -5.91
N GLY A 322 -14.70 4.93 -5.95
CA GLY A 322 -13.75 4.31 -5.04
C GLY A 322 -14.16 4.25 -3.56
N ASP A 323 -13.40 3.45 -2.80
CA ASP A 323 -13.60 3.21 -1.37
C ASP A 323 -12.89 4.23 -0.45
N GLY A 324 -11.85 4.92 -0.96
CA GLY A 324 -10.80 5.58 -0.16
C GLY A 324 -11.01 7.08 0.09
N GLY A 325 -10.63 7.56 1.28
CA GLY A 325 -10.80 8.95 1.70
C GLY A 325 -9.85 9.40 2.83
N GLY A 326 -9.99 10.66 3.26
CA GLY A 326 -9.15 11.31 4.29
C GLY A 326 -9.85 11.54 5.63
N MET A 327 -9.18 12.22 6.58
CA MET A 327 -9.79 12.56 7.87
C MET A 327 -10.92 13.58 7.68
N GLU A 328 -10.70 14.55 6.81
CA GLU A 328 -11.59 15.66 6.45
C GLU A 328 -12.89 15.14 5.82
N HIS A 329 -12.81 14.04 5.06
CA HIS A 329 -13.97 13.29 4.57
C HIS A 329 -14.78 12.68 5.72
N VAL A 330 -14.15 12.14 6.77
CA VAL A 330 -14.87 11.68 7.97
C VAL A 330 -15.45 12.87 8.73
N GLN A 331 -14.72 13.99 8.82
CA GLN A 331 -15.23 15.22 9.46
C GLN A 331 -16.52 15.69 8.80
N PHE A 332 -16.56 15.75 7.47
CA PHE A 332 -17.76 16.04 6.69
C PHE A 332 -18.91 15.08 6.99
N LEU A 333 -18.69 13.78 6.88
CA LEU A 333 -19.75 12.78 7.08
C LEU A 333 -20.31 12.80 8.51
N ILE A 334 -19.45 12.99 9.53
CA ILE A 334 -19.89 13.12 10.93
C ILE A 334 -20.64 14.46 11.17
N SER A 335 -20.24 15.56 10.53
CA SER A 335 -20.98 16.83 10.59
C SER A 335 -22.35 16.74 9.91
N LYS A 336 -22.40 16.20 8.69
CA LYS A 336 -23.59 16.19 7.82
C LYS A 336 -24.58 15.06 8.16
N TYR A 337 -24.12 13.91 8.66
CA TYR A 337 -24.98 12.76 9.00
C TYR A 337 -24.90 12.35 10.48
N GLY A 338 -23.70 12.36 11.07
CA GLY A 338 -23.45 11.89 12.44
C GLY A 338 -22.95 10.45 12.49
N MET A 339 -23.00 9.82 13.66
CA MET A 339 -22.56 8.45 13.89
C MET A 339 -23.68 7.58 14.47
N VAL A 340 -23.57 6.26 14.29
CA VAL A 340 -24.45 5.26 14.91
C VAL A 340 -23.65 4.08 15.49
N PRO A 341 -24.12 3.38 16.52
CA PRO A 341 -23.57 2.10 16.96
C PRO A 341 -23.61 1.06 15.83
N LYS A 342 -22.65 0.15 15.76
CA LYS A 342 -22.61 -0.95 14.76
C LYS A 342 -23.89 -1.80 14.73
N ARG A 343 -24.55 -1.98 15.88
CA ARG A 343 -25.84 -2.69 15.97
C ARG A 343 -27.07 -1.93 15.45
N ALA A 344 -26.94 -0.64 15.11
CA ALA A 344 -28.01 0.14 14.48
C ALA A 344 -27.94 0.06 12.94
N MET A 345 -26.76 -0.19 12.37
CA MET A 345 -26.57 -0.51 10.95
C MET A 345 -25.37 -1.48 10.83
N PRO A 346 -25.61 -2.81 10.82
CA PRO A 346 -24.54 -3.80 10.81
C PRO A 346 -23.81 -3.89 9.46
N GLU A 347 -22.71 -4.63 9.41
CA GLU A 347 -21.92 -4.88 8.20
C GLU A 347 -22.55 -6.00 7.35
N THR A 348 -22.86 -5.72 6.08
CA THR A 348 -23.53 -6.64 5.13
C THR A 348 -22.54 -7.63 4.49
N LYS A 349 -22.91 -8.26 3.36
CA LYS A 349 -21.94 -8.96 2.48
C LYS A 349 -21.11 -7.94 1.69
N SER A 350 -21.76 -6.97 1.06
CA SER A 350 -21.12 -5.99 0.17
C SER A 350 -20.22 -5.01 0.94
N SER A 351 -20.56 -4.60 2.17
CA SER A 351 -19.65 -3.75 2.97
C SER A 351 -18.31 -4.45 3.29
N LYS A 352 -18.30 -5.79 3.34
CA LYS A 352 -17.09 -6.61 3.58
C LYS A 352 -16.32 -6.98 2.30
N SER A 353 -16.87 -6.65 1.13
CA SER A 353 -16.34 -6.99 -0.19
C SER A 353 -16.95 -6.06 -1.24
N THR A 354 -16.39 -4.85 -1.35
CA THR A 354 -17.00 -3.71 -2.05
C THR A 354 -17.01 -3.84 -3.57
N ILE A 355 -16.05 -4.57 -4.15
CA ILE A 355 -15.86 -4.82 -5.60
C ILE A 355 -17.15 -4.90 -6.45
N LEU A 356 -18.17 -5.65 -6.02
CA LEU A 356 -19.43 -5.79 -6.76
C LEU A 356 -20.31 -4.53 -6.65
N LEU A 357 -20.40 -3.94 -5.45
CA LEU A 357 -21.11 -2.67 -5.24
C LEU A 357 -20.47 -1.56 -6.08
N ASP A 358 -19.15 -1.47 -6.08
CA ASP A 358 -18.44 -0.41 -6.81
C ASP A 358 -18.70 -0.55 -8.32
N SER A 359 -18.60 -1.78 -8.86
CA SER A 359 -18.96 -2.08 -10.25
C SER A 359 -20.41 -1.75 -10.61
N ASP A 360 -21.38 -1.99 -9.71
CA ASP A 360 -22.79 -1.66 -9.94
C ASP A 360 -23.05 -0.15 -9.85
N LEU A 361 -22.34 0.57 -8.97
CA LEU A 361 -22.41 2.03 -8.84
C LEU A 361 -21.78 2.72 -10.05
N ASP A 362 -20.58 2.32 -10.48
CA ASP A 362 -19.88 2.88 -11.63
C ASP A 362 -20.67 2.62 -12.94
N TYR A 363 -21.23 1.42 -13.12
CA TYR A 363 -22.14 1.16 -14.24
C TYR A 363 -23.46 1.95 -14.12
N GLY A 364 -23.95 2.18 -12.89
CA GLY A 364 -25.04 3.09 -12.57
C GLY A 364 -24.78 4.51 -13.08
N LEU A 365 -23.68 5.11 -12.62
CA LEU A 365 -23.22 6.45 -12.97
C LEU A 365 -22.93 6.59 -14.47
N GLY A 366 -22.30 5.60 -15.11
CA GLY A 366 -22.00 5.63 -16.54
C GLY A 366 -23.24 5.72 -17.43
N LYS A 367 -24.36 5.08 -17.03
CA LYS A 367 -25.67 5.26 -17.70
C LYS A 367 -26.19 6.68 -17.57
N ILE A 368 -26.10 7.26 -16.37
CA ILE A 368 -26.58 8.62 -16.05
C ILE A 368 -25.73 9.66 -16.79
N MET A 369 -24.40 9.54 -16.77
CA MET A 369 -23.46 10.35 -17.55
C MET A 369 -23.81 10.37 -19.04
N ARG A 370 -24.16 9.21 -19.61
CA ARG A 370 -24.60 9.11 -21.02
C ARG A 370 -25.96 9.79 -21.26
N GLU A 371 -26.92 9.69 -20.34
CA GLU A 371 -28.19 10.43 -20.41
C GLU A 371 -27.98 11.95 -20.32
N LEU A 372 -27.09 12.42 -19.42
CA LEU A 372 -26.70 13.83 -19.31
C LEU A 372 -26.03 14.33 -20.60
N GLN A 373 -25.08 13.57 -21.17
CA GLN A 373 -24.45 13.94 -22.45
C GLN A 373 -25.46 14.01 -23.61
N ALA A 374 -26.44 13.10 -23.64
CA ALA A 374 -27.50 13.13 -24.64
C ALA A 374 -28.41 14.37 -24.47
N ASP A 375 -28.75 14.76 -23.23
CA ASP A 375 -29.53 15.96 -22.97
C ASP A 375 -28.76 17.25 -23.28
N ALA A 376 -27.45 17.29 -22.98
CA ALA A 376 -26.57 18.41 -23.34
C ALA A 376 -26.60 18.70 -24.85
N ARG A 377 -26.52 17.64 -25.67
CA ARG A 377 -26.65 17.74 -27.14
C ARG A 377 -28.03 18.24 -27.60
N ALA A 378 -29.07 18.02 -26.79
CA ALA A 378 -30.44 18.47 -27.01
C ALA A 378 -30.79 19.81 -26.29
N GLY A 379 -29.78 20.52 -25.76
CA GLY A 379 -29.94 21.84 -25.13
C GLY A 379 -30.05 21.85 -23.60
N GLY A 380 -29.74 20.75 -22.91
CA GLY A 380 -29.50 20.70 -21.45
C GLY A 380 -30.71 20.95 -20.54
N ARG A 381 -31.93 20.99 -21.08
CA ARG A 381 -33.13 21.42 -20.35
C ARG A 381 -33.62 20.48 -19.25
N ARG A 382 -33.04 19.27 -19.11
CA ARG A 382 -33.46 18.26 -18.12
C ARG A 382 -32.33 17.78 -17.21
N MET A 383 -31.15 18.39 -17.25
CA MET A 383 -29.97 17.98 -16.45
C MET A 383 -30.30 17.69 -14.98
N ALA A 384 -30.96 18.62 -14.28
CA ALA A 384 -31.35 18.44 -12.88
C ALA A 384 -32.30 17.25 -12.66
N GLN A 385 -33.25 17.01 -13.58
CA GLN A 385 -34.19 15.89 -13.52
C GLN A 385 -33.50 14.55 -13.79
N ILE A 386 -32.54 14.52 -14.71
CA ILE A 386 -31.71 13.33 -15.00
C ILE A 386 -30.82 13.02 -13.79
N LYS A 387 -30.16 14.02 -13.21
CA LYS A 387 -29.37 13.89 -11.99
C LYS A 387 -30.21 13.36 -10.83
N GLN A 388 -31.40 13.92 -10.60
CA GLN A 388 -32.28 13.46 -9.51
C GLN A 388 -32.67 11.99 -9.68
N ARG A 389 -33.20 11.59 -10.85
CA ARG A 389 -33.48 10.17 -11.16
C ARG A 389 -32.25 9.28 -11.06
N GLY A 390 -31.07 9.83 -11.33
CA GLY A 390 -29.79 9.16 -11.15
C GLY A 390 -29.49 8.88 -9.68
N MET A 391 -29.57 9.89 -8.82
CA MET A 391 -29.39 9.75 -7.38
C MET A 391 -30.42 8.81 -6.74
N GLU A 392 -31.67 8.80 -7.24
CA GLU A 392 -32.71 7.85 -6.83
C GLU A 392 -32.38 6.38 -7.22
N GLN A 393 -31.64 6.16 -8.32
CA GLN A 393 -31.12 4.84 -8.68
C GLN A 393 -29.93 4.44 -7.81
N ILE A 394 -28.99 5.35 -7.59
CA ILE A 394 -27.83 5.13 -6.71
C ILE A 394 -28.29 4.79 -5.27
N TRP A 395 -29.28 5.52 -4.74
CA TRP A 395 -29.88 5.22 -3.43
C TRP A 395 -30.44 3.78 -3.34
N LYS A 396 -31.06 3.28 -4.42
CA LYS A 396 -31.59 1.90 -4.48
C LYS A 396 -30.46 0.86 -4.48
N ILE A 397 -29.39 1.08 -5.24
CA ILE A 397 -28.20 0.20 -5.25
C ILE A 397 -27.57 0.16 -3.85
N LEU A 398 -27.31 1.33 -3.25
CA LEU A 398 -26.74 1.43 -1.90
C LEU A 398 -27.63 0.76 -0.84
N SER A 399 -28.94 1.00 -0.90
CA SER A 399 -29.90 0.40 0.05
C SER A 399 -29.97 -1.12 -0.06
N ALA A 400 -29.87 -1.69 -1.26
CA ALA A 400 -29.86 -3.13 -1.48
C ALA A 400 -28.55 -3.79 -1.00
N HIS A 401 -27.40 -3.13 -1.16
CA HIS A 401 -26.09 -3.70 -0.83
C HIS A 401 -25.65 -3.45 0.63
N LEU A 402 -26.05 -2.32 1.21
CA LEU A 402 -25.58 -1.83 2.51
C LEU A 402 -26.71 -1.74 3.57
N GLY A 403 -27.98 -1.82 3.15
CA GLY A 403 -29.15 -1.58 4.00
C GLY A 403 -29.54 -0.10 4.07
N ILE A 404 -30.75 0.17 4.56
CA ILE A 404 -31.27 1.54 4.70
C ILE A 404 -30.69 2.18 5.98
N PRO A 405 -30.10 3.40 5.92
CA PRO A 405 -29.57 4.07 7.11
C PRO A 405 -30.65 4.40 8.16
N PRO A 406 -30.44 4.09 9.45
CA PRO A 406 -31.43 4.37 10.50
C PRO A 406 -31.56 5.87 10.79
N THR A 407 -32.80 6.39 10.73
CA THR A 407 -33.13 7.77 11.13
C THR A 407 -33.18 7.93 12.64
N ARG A 408 -33.57 6.88 13.38
CA ARG A 408 -33.58 6.80 14.85
C ARG A 408 -33.18 5.41 15.35
N PHE A 409 -32.59 5.32 16.54
CA PHE A 409 -32.25 4.05 17.21
C PHE A 409 -32.16 4.21 18.73
N ASN A 410 -32.28 3.09 19.46
CA ASN A 410 -32.22 3.08 20.93
C ASN A 410 -30.81 2.70 21.43
N HIS A 411 -30.28 3.46 22.40
CA HIS A 411 -29.00 3.22 23.07
C HIS A 411 -29.05 3.65 24.55
N GLY A 412 -28.66 2.77 25.47
CA GLY A 412 -28.68 3.06 26.91
C GLY A 412 -30.05 3.51 27.42
N GLY A 413 -31.11 2.79 27.06
CA GLY A 413 -32.51 3.14 27.37
C GLY A 413 -33.10 4.32 26.58
N ARG A 414 -32.28 5.23 26.04
CA ARG A 414 -32.71 6.45 25.34
C ARG A 414 -32.74 6.28 23.82
N SER A 415 -33.67 6.95 23.17
CA SER A 415 -33.86 6.93 21.71
C SER A 415 -33.26 8.18 21.06
N TYR A 416 -32.40 8.02 20.06
CA TYR A 416 -31.61 9.11 19.42
C TYR A 416 -31.74 9.10 17.90
N THR A 417 -31.60 10.28 17.27
CA THR A 417 -31.11 10.36 15.87
C THR A 417 -29.57 10.25 15.83
N PRO A 418 -28.95 9.90 14.68
CA PRO A 418 -27.49 9.86 14.52
C PRO A 418 -26.78 11.16 14.96
N LYS A 419 -27.32 12.33 14.61
CA LYS A 419 -26.78 13.62 15.08
C LYS A 419 -26.93 13.83 16.59
N GLN A 420 -28.08 13.46 17.18
CA GLN A 420 -28.28 13.55 18.63
C GLN A 420 -27.34 12.62 19.40
N PHE A 421 -27.12 11.39 18.92
CA PHE A 421 -26.17 10.45 19.52
C PHE A 421 -24.73 11.01 19.48
N THR A 422 -24.35 11.60 18.36
CA THR A 422 -23.04 12.26 18.17
C THR A 422 -22.82 13.42 19.16
N SER A 423 -23.76 14.37 19.25
CA SER A 423 -23.59 15.56 20.08
C SER A 423 -23.88 15.33 21.57
N GLN A 424 -24.83 14.47 21.92
CA GLN A 424 -25.29 14.29 23.31
C GLN A 424 -24.59 13.14 24.04
N PHE A 425 -24.47 11.96 23.39
CA PHE A 425 -23.89 10.76 24.01
C PHE A 425 -22.37 10.71 23.81
N VAL A 426 -21.92 10.71 22.55
CA VAL A 426 -20.48 10.66 22.23
C VAL A 426 -19.80 11.93 22.75
N LYS A 427 -20.39 13.10 22.45
CA LYS A 427 -19.84 14.45 22.69
C LYS A 427 -18.51 14.65 21.93
N PHE A 428 -18.55 14.41 20.63
CA PHE A 428 -17.42 14.60 19.71
C PHE A 428 -17.78 15.65 18.65
N ASN A 429 -16.89 16.62 18.44
CA ASN A 429 -16.96 17.58 17.35
C ASN A 429 -15.80 17.30 16.37
N PRO A 430 -16.07 16.90 15.12
CA PRO A 430 -14.99 16.62 14.16
C PRO A 430 -14.09 17.84 13.89
N ARG A 431 -14.64 19.06 13.96
CA ARG A 431 -13.90 20.32 13.74
C ARG A 431 -12.93 20.70 14.86
N ASP A 432 -12.93 19.98 15.99
CA ASP A 432 -11.91 20.15 17.03
C ASP A 432 -10.56 19.54 16.60
N TYR A 433 -10.51 18.79 15.49
CA TYR A 433 -9.34 18.08 14.97
C TYR A 433 -8.78 18.75 13.71
N VAL A 434 -7.45 18.72 13.60
CA VAL A 434 -6.68 19.24 12.46
C VAL A 434 -5.78 18.14 11.93
N VAL A 435 -5.52 18.16 10.62
CA VAL A 435 -4.54 17.28 9.99
C VAL A 435 -3.19 17.98 9.96
N VAL A 436 -2.16 17.24 10.32
CA VAL A 436 -0.76 17.68 10.32
C VAL A 436 0.03 16.66 9.49
N ALA A 437 0.90 17.12 8.60
CA ALA A 437 1.69 16.26 7.73
C ALA A 437 3.18 16.63 7.80
N SER A 438 4.04 15.74 7.30
CA SER A 438 5.45 16.05 7.06
C SER A 438 5.86 15.65 5.64
N ILE A 439 5.71 16.56 4.69
CA ILE A 439 6.05 16.37 3.28
C ILE A 439 7.36 17.12 3.00
N PRO A 440 8.52 16.44 2.83
CA PRO A 440 9.84 17.09 2.91
C PRO A 440 10.12 18.15 1.84
N HIS A 441 9.47 18.07 0.68
CA HIS A 441 9.64 19.01 -0.43
C HIS A 441 8.65 20.19 -0.38
N ARG A 442 7.70 20.20 0.55
CA ARG A 442 6.76 21.31 0.77
C ARG A 442 7.27 22.19 1.92
N LYS A 443 7.02 23.51 1.89
CA LYS A 443 7.47 24.42 2.97
C LYS A 443 6.78 24.08 4.30
N PHE A 444 7.55 23.90 5.37
CA PHE A 444 7.05 23.71 6.74
C PHE A 444 6.48 25.02 7.34
N GLY A 445 5.58 24.90 8.32
CA GLY A 445 4.86 26.01 8.92
C GLY A 445 3.80 26.65 8.02
N ALA A 446 3.46 26.00 6.90
CA ALA A 446 2.45 26.43 5.94
C ALA A 446 1.31 25.41 5.87
N VAL A 447 0.10 25.89 5.58
CA VAL A 447 -1.07 25.05 5.32
C VAL A 447 -1.29 24.94 3.82
N TYR A 448 -1.59 23.73 3.37
CA TYR A 448 -1.99 23.44 2.00
C TYR A 448 -3.41 22.88 1.99
N GLU A 449 -4.10 23.04 0.87
CA GLU A 449 -5.47 22.57 0.65
C GLU A 449 -5.66 22.16 -0.81
N GLU A 450 -6.14 20.93 -1.02
CA GLU A 450 -6.39 20.35 -2.34
C GLU A 450 -7.84 20.66 -2.75
N ALA A 451 -8.03 21.62 -3.65
CA ALA A 451 -9.34 22.22 -3.90
C ALA A 451 -10.41 21.22 -4.36
N ASP A 452 -10.02 20.27 -5.22
CA ASP A 452 -10.90 19.34 -5.90
C ASP A 452 -11.12 18.02 -5.13
N SER A 453 -10.49 17.89 -3.96
CA SER A 453 -10.62 16.73 -3.05
C SER A 453 -11.97 16.66 -2.30
N VAL A 454 -12.94 17.49 -2.66
CA VAL A 454 -14.23 17.63 -1.96
C VAL A 454 -15.08 16.36 -2.08
N LEU A 455 -15.47 15.77 -0.95
CA LEU A 455 -16.36 14.60 -0.93
C LEU A 455 -17.81 14.96 -1.30
N GLY A 456 -18.25 16.14 -0.86
CA GLY A 456 -19.59 16.70 -1.09
C GLY A 456 -19.76 18.01 -0.34
N SER A 457 -20.91 18.65 -0.47
CA SER A 457 -21.23 19.94 0.15
C SER A 457 -22.33 19.83 1.21
N ASP A 458 -22.29 20.70 2.23
CA ASP A 458 -23.44 21.00 3.08
C ASP A 458 -23.84 22.45 2.79
N ALA A 459 -25.08 22.69 2.37
CA ALA A 459 -25.58 24.02 2.00
C ALA A 459 -25.56 25.05 3.15
N LYS A 460 -25.28 24.62 4.39
CA LYS A 460 -25.11 25.50 5.57
C LYS A 460 -23.64 25.78 5.91
N GLU A 461 -22.68 25.13 5.26
CA GLU A 461 -21.26 25.33 5.50
C GLU A 461 -20.64 26.30 4.49
N LYS A 462 -20.00 27.36 4.99
CA LYS A 462 -19.38 28.42 4.16
C LYS A 462 -18.10 27.97 3.42
N ARG A 463 -17.69 26.72 3.57
CA ARG A 463 -16.44 26.17 3.02
C ARG A 463 -16.52 24.63 2.94
N PRO A 464 -16.06 23.99 1.85
CA PRO A 464 -16.00 22.53 1.77
C PRO A 464 -14.98 21.91 2.74
N TYR A 465 -15.10 20.59 2.93
CA TYR A 465 -14.12 19.75 3.63
C TYR A 465 -13.11 19.16 2.64
N ASN A 466 -12.33 20.05 2.04
CA ASN A 466 -11.15 19.70 1.26
C ASN A 466 -10.10 19.08 2.17
N TRP A 467 -9.27 18.18 1.63
CA TRP A 467 -8.03 17.74 2.26
C TRP A 467 -7.15 18.97 2.54
N ARG A 468 -6.82 19.19 3.82
CA ARG A 468 -6.15 20.39 4.31
C ARG A 468 -5.26 20.02 5.48
N TYR A 469 -3.95 20.21 5.33
CA TYR A 469 -2.97 19.86 6.34
C TYR A 469 -2.02 21.01 6.66
N LEU A 470 -1.62 21.12 7.92
CA LEU A 470 -0.46 21.91 8.33
C LEU A 470 0.79 21.08 8.08
N ASN A 471 1.69 21.55 7.21
CA ASN A 471 2.97 20.88 6.97
C ASN A 471 4.00 21.27 8.03
N VAL A 472 4.63 20.30 8.68
CA VAL A 472 5.69 20.45 9.70
C VAL A 472 6.84 19.50 9.41
N ASP A 473 8.00 19.70 10.06
CA ASP A 473 9.08 18.72 9.99
C ASP A 473 8.73 17.41 10.73
N ILE A 474 9.54 16.37 10.50
CA ILE A 474 9.25 15.03 11.02
C ILE A 474 9.39 14.94 12.55
N ASP A 475 10.19 15.80 13.18
CA ASP A 475 10.38 15.87 14.63
C ASP A 475 9.17 16.52 15.31
N GLN A 476 8.60 17.57 14.70
CA GLN A 476 7.31 18.13 15.11
C GLN A 476 6.17 17.12 14.92
N LEU A 477 6.14 16.35 13.83
CA LEU A 477 5.11 15.32 13.59
C LEU A 477 5.17 14.21 14.66
N GLU A 478 6.38 13.71 14.94
CA GLU A 478 6.66 12.71 15.98
C GLU A 478 6.29 13.22 17.37
N GLY A 479 6.75 14.42 17.72
CA GLY A 479 6.46 15.07 19.01
C GLY A 479 4.97 15.37 19.22
N LEU A 480 4.24 15.76 18.17
CA LEU A 480 2.79 15.96 18.25
C LEU A 480 2.02 14.65 18.45
N ALA A 481 2.45 13.54 17.83
CA ALA A 481 1.86 12.23 18.06
C ALA A 481 2.09 11.76 19.52
N VAL A 482 3.32 11.86 20.03
CA VAL A 482 3.66 11.54 21.44
C VAL A 482 2.84 12.41 22.41
N LYS A 483 2.81 13.73 22.20
CA LYS A 483 2.06 14.70 23.02
C LYS A 483 0.57 14.42 23.02
N ALA A 484 -0.01 13.95 21.92
CA ALA A 484 -1.41 13.59 21.85
C ALA A 484 -1.72 12.31 22.65
N ILE A 485 -0.88 11.28 22.53
CA ILE A 485 -1.00 10.03 23.31
C ILE A 485 -0.85 10.34 24.81
N GLN A 486 0.15 11.14 25.21
CA GLN A 486 0.31 11.61 26.60
C GLN A 486 -0.92 12.40 27.10
N ALA A 487 -1.59 13.14 26.22
CA ALA A 487 -2.84 13.85 26.53
C ALA A 487 -4.10 12.94 26.47
N GLY A 488 -3.94 11.62 26.49
CA GLY A 488 -5.03 10.64 26.47
C GLY A 488 -5.79 10.57 25.15
N GLN A 489 -5.17 10.96 24.03
CA GLN A 489 -5.79 10.99 22.70
C GLN A 489 -5.15 9.92 21.81
N PRO A 490 -5.91 8.93 21.31
CA PRO A 490 -5.45 8.10 20.20
C PRO A 490 -5.23 8.97 18.97
N VAL A 491 -4.26 8.63 18.13
CA VAL A 491 -3.85 9.47 16.99
C VAL A 491 -4.09 8.73 15.69
N TYR A 492 -5.08 9.17 14.92
CA TYR A 492 -5.29 8.75 13.55
C TYR A 492 -4.09 9.13 12.68
N PHE A 493 -3.62 8.24 11.80
CA PHE A 493 -2.50 8.51 10.90
C PHE A 493 -2.60 7.76 9.55
N ARG A 494 -1.82 8.24 8.56
CA ARG A 494 -1.68 7.65 7.22
C ARG A 494 -0.22 7.24 6.95
N ALA A 495 -0.01 6.05 6.38
CA ALA A 495 1.30 5.56 5.96
C ALA A 495 1.21 4.42 4.91
N PRO A 496 2.22 4.23 4.03
CA PRO A 496 2.24 3.18 3.00
C PRO A 496 2.66 1.80 3.57
N VAL A 497 1.70 1.06 4.12
CA VAL A 497 1.93 -0.27 4.75
C VAL A 497 2.39 -1.39 3.81
N GLY A 498 2.52 -1.14 2.50
CA GLY A 498 3.21 -2.07 1.60
C GLY A 498 4.71 -2.21 1.92
N HIS A 499 5.31 -1.16 2.49
CA HIS A 499 6.75 -1.00 2.66
C HIS A 499 7.19 -1.50 4.03
N ASP A 500 8.03 -2.55 4.07
CA ASP A 500 8.73 -3.00 5.29
C ASP A 500 7.83 -3.24 6.52
N VAL A 501 6.70 -3.90 6.24
CA VAL A 501 5.77 -4.45 7.23
C VAL A 501 5.68 -5.97 7.07
N ASP A 502 5.99 -6.72 8.13
CA ASP A 502 5.56 -8.11 8.24
C ASP A 502 4.14 -8.16 8.84
N ALA A 503 3.17 -8.58 8.02
CA ALA A 503 1.77 -8.68 8.45
C ALA A 503 1.52 -9.84 9.43
N LYS A 504 2.43 -10.81 9.58
CA LYS A 504 2.25 -11.93 10.52
C LYS A 504 2.52 -11.49 11.96
N THR A 505 3.67 -10.88 12.23
CA THR A 505 4.04 -10.32 13.55
C THR A 505 3.48 -8.93 13.79
N GLY A 506 3.23 -8.16 12.73
CA GLY A 506 2.83 -6.76 12.79
C GLY A 506 4.01 -5.81 12.96
N ILE A 507 5.25 -6.28 12.87
CA ILE A 507 6.45 -5.44 12.95
C ILE A 507 6.52 -4.55 11.71
N MET A 508 6.68 -3.24 11.95
CA MET A 508 6.94 -2.22 10.93
C MET A 508 8.30 -1.61 11.26
N HIS A 509 9.34 -2.03 10.52
CA HIS A 509 10.73 -1.62 10.74
C HIS A 509 11.49 -1.68 9.40
N PRO A 510 12.22 -0.65 8.95
CA PRO A 510 12.76 -0.61 7.59
C PRO A 510 13.68 -1.80 7.24
N GLN A 511 14.42 -2.33 8.21
CA GLN A 511 15.30 -3.48 8.01
C GLN A 511 14.63 -4.84 8.28
N ILE A 512 13.29 -4.92 8.40
CA ILE A 512 12.58 -6.21 8.62
C ILE A 512 12.82 -7.21 7.48
N TYR A 513 13.11 -6.71 6.26
CA TYR A 513 13.52 -7.52 5.12
C TYR A 513 14.95 -7.17 4.70
N ASP A 514 15.85 -8.14 4.83
CA ASP A 514 17.23 -8.06 4.33
C ASP A 514 17.23 -8.27 2.81
N ARG A 515 17.10 -7.16 2.07
CA ARG A 515 17.21 -7.13 0.61
C ARG A 515 18.66 -7.27 0.15
N SER A 516 19.61 -6.78 0.95
CA SER A 516 21.05 -6.82 0.70
C SER A 516 21.52 -8.25 0.45
N SER A 517 21.32 -9.16 1.41
CA SER A 517 21.77 -10.56 1.27
C SER A 517 21.00 -11.37 0.22
N VAL A 518 19.81 -10.90 -0.20
CA VAL A 518 18.93 -11.61 -1.15
C VAL A 518 19.19 -11.21 -2.60
N TYR A 519 19.56 -9.96 -2.85
CA TYR A 519 19.79 -9.41 -4.20
C TYR A 519 21.26 -9.13 -4.53
N ASP A 520 22.13 -9.11 -3.52
CA ASP A 520 23.57 -8.84 -3.60
C ASP A 520 23.97 -7.63 -4.47
N PHE A 521 23.26 -6.51 -4.30
CA PHE A 521 23.59 -5.22 -4.93
C PHE A 521 24.84 -4.54 -4.30
N GLY A 522 25.78 -5.33 -3.77
CA GLY A 522 27.04 -4.88 -3.19
C GLY A 522 26.89 -3.81 -2.10
N ALA A 523 27.86 -2.88 -2.04
CA ALA A 523 27.83 -1.77 -1.09
C ALA A 523 26.70 -0.76 -1.37
N ASP A 524 26.30 -0.60 -2.64
CA ASP A 524 25.21 0.30 -3.04
C ASP A 524 23.84 -0.15 -2.51
N ALA A 525 23.67 -1.43 -2.15
CA ALA A 525 22.49 -1.93 -1.43
C ALA A 525 22.18 -1.18 -0.13
N GLN A 526 23.19 -0.52 0.48
CA GLN A 526 23.03 0.25 1.71
C GLN A 526 22.46 1.66 1.48
N LEU A 527 22.45 2.16 0.23
CA LEU A 527 21.90 3.47 -0.13
C LEU A 527 20.36 3.45 -0.21
N ARG A 528 19.72 3.13 0.92
CA ARG A 528 18.28 3.34 1.11
C ARG A 528 17.95 4.79 0.73
N LEU A 529 16.93 4.97 -0.09
CA LEU A 529 16.47 6.31 -0.46
C LEU A 529 16.03 7.04 0.83
N SER A 530 16.62 8.21 1.07
CA SER A 530 16.15 9.07 2.16
C SER A 530 14.69 9.46 1.89
N ARG A 531 13.91 9.70 2.95
CA ARG A 531 12.50 10.14 2.83
C ARG A 531 12.28 11.21 1.75
N ALA A 532 13.17 12.22 1.69
CA ALA A 532 13.07 13.27 0.67
C ALA A 532 13.22 12.76 -0.78
N LYS A 533 14.07 11.75 -1.01
CA LYS A 533 14.23 11.09 -2.32
C LYS A 533 13.04 10.18 -2.65
N GLU A 534 12.51 9.41 -1.68
CA GLU A 534 11.30 8.60 -1.92
C GLU A 534 10.12 9.49 -2.32
N PHE A 535 9.87 10.58 -1.59
CA PHE A 535 8.83 11.56 -1.91
C PHE A 535 9.06 12.29 -3.24
N ALA A 536 10.30 12.59 -3.61
CA ALA A 536 10.61 13.19 -4.91
C ALA A 536 10.38 12.22 -6.08
N LEU A 537 10.45 10.91 -5.84
CA LEU A 537 10.22 9.84 -6.81
C LEU A 537 8.79 9.25 -6.71
N ASN A 538 7.94 9.78 -5.83
CA ASN A 538 6.60 9.29 -5.52
C ASN A 538 6.55 7.79 -5.12
N LEU A 539 7.56 7.30 -4.40
CA LEU A 539 7.67 5.89 -3.99
C LEU A 539 6.88 5.57 -2.72
N GLU A 540 6.31 6.57 -2.05
CA GLU A 540 5.45 6.50 -0.86
C GLU A 540 3.94 6.33 -1.19
N ARG A 541 3.61 6.07 -2.47
CA ARG A 541 2.24 5.85 -2.95
C ARG A 541 1.55 4.65 -2.26
N GLY A 542 0.22 4.71 -2.16
CA GLY A 542 -0.60 3.66 -1.55
C GLY A 542 -0.72 3.77 -0.03
N GLY A 543 -1.37 4.83 0.45
CA GLY A 543 -1.56 5.07 1.90
C GLY A 543 -2.69 4.23 2.51
N HIS A 544 -2.39 3.59 3.65
CA HIS A 544 -3.38 2.97 4.55
C HIS A 544 -3.48 3.79 5.84
N LEU A 545 -4.63 3.70 6.53
CA LEU A 545 -4.95 4.59 7.64
C LEU A 545 -5.32 3.80 8.91
N MET A 546 -4.72 4.19 10.04
CA MET A 546 -4.67 3.43 11.29
C MET A 546 -4.63 4.38 12.50
N VAL A 547 -4.52 3.83 13.73
CA VAL A 547 -4.51 4.62 14.98
C VAL A 547 -3.29 4.28 15.83
N PHE A 548 -2.52 5.28 16.27
CA PHE A 548 -1.57 5.12 17.36
C PHE A 548 -2.29 5.10 18.71
N THR A 549 -2.03 4.07 19.50
CA THR A 549 -2.73 3.76 20.76
C THR A 549 -1.78 3.68 21.96
N GLY A 550 -0.50 3.95 21.75
CA GLY A 550 0.56 3.92 22.75
C GLY A 550 1.94 4.16 22.15
N PHE A 551 2.95 4.27 23.00
CA PHE A 551 4.36 4.30 22.60
C PHE A 551 5.25 3.69 23.69
N ASP A 552 6.46 3.34 23.30
CA ASP A 552 7.52 2.84 24.17
C ASP A 552 8.67 3.83 24.23
N ARG A 553 8.98 4.31 25.44
CA ARG A 553 10.08 5.22 25.77
C ARG A 553 10.45 5.00 27.25
N PRO A 554 11.34 4.03 27.55
CA PRO A 554 11.81 3.74 28.91
C PRO A 554 12.54 4.90 29.59
N ASP A 555 13.19 5.74 28.79
CA ASP A 555 13.91 6.95 29.22
C ASP A 555 13.18 8.17 28.65
N PRO A 556 12.53 9.02 29.50
CA PRO A 556 11.75 10.17 29.04
C PRO A 556 12.53 11.18 28.19
N ASP A 557 13.84 11.31 28.40
CA ASP A 557 14.69 12.30 27.73
C ASP A 557 15.25 11.78 26.39
N LYS A 558 15.11 10.47 26.12
CA LYS A 558 15.40 9.86 24.82
C LYS A 558 14.17 9.86 23.88
N PRO A 559 14.36 9.73 22.56
CA PRO A 559 13.24 9.52 21.65
C PRO A 559 12.49 8.21 21.92
N VAL A 560 11.27 8.09 21.39
CA VAL A 560 10.51 6.82 21.41
C VAL A 560 11.25 5.71 20.67
N ILE A 561 11.11 4.46 21.12
CA ILE A 561 11.62 3.28 20.41
C ILE A 561 10.63 2.85 19.32
N LYS A 562 9.33 2.82 19.69
CA LYS A 562 8.24 2.33 18.83
C LYS A 562 6.89 2.90 19.27
N PHE A 563 5.92 2.89 18.36
CA PHE A 563 4.51 3.19 18.60
C PHE A 563 3.67 1.91 18.55
N LYS A 564 2.65 1.84 19.43
CA LYS A 564 1.60 0.83 19.39
C LYS A 564 0.55 1.26 18.37
N VAL A 565 0.25 0.39 17.40
CA VAL A 565 -0.68 0.68 16.30
C VAL A 565 -1.88 -0.26 16.38
N GLU A 566 -3.09 0.29 16.41
CA GLU A 566 -4.29 -0.47 16.05
C GLU A 566 -4.54 -0.38 14.54
N ASN A 567 -4.55 -1.55 13.89
CA ASN A 567 -4.94 -1.71 12.50
C ASN A 567 -6.41 -2.18 12.42
N SER A 568 -7.03 -2.14 11.23
CA SER A 568 -8.43 -2.50 10.99
C SER A 568 -8.58 -3.73 10.09
N TRP A 569 -7.69 -4.72 10.27
CA TRP A 569 -7.66 -5.99 9.51
C TRP A 569 -8.05 -7.22 10.35
N GLY A 570 -8.63 -7.01 11.54
CA GLY A 570 -9.05 -8.08 12.45
C GLY A 570 -7.90 -8.75 13.22
N LYS A 571 -8.28 -9.75 14.03
CA LYS A 571 -7.40 -10.39 15.03
C LYS A 571 -6.38 -11.41 14.51
N THR A 572 -6.32 -11.63 13.19
CA THR A 572 -5.55 -12.73 12.54
C THR A 572 -4.23 -12.29 11.93
N VAL A 573 -3.94 -10.99 11.96
CA VAL A 573 -2.68 -10.37 11.52
C VAL A 573 -2.09 -9.58 12.68
N GLY A 574 -0.77 -9.42 12.71
CA GLY A 574 -0.07 -8.82 13.84
C GLY A 574 -0.29 -9.53 15.18
N THR A 575 0.06 -8.86 16.27
CA THR A 575 -0.24 -9.34 17.63
C THR A 575 -1.74 -9.13 17.92
N LYS A 576 -2.57 -10.08 17.48
CA LYS A 576 -4.04 -10.05 17.62
C LYS A 576 -4.69 -8.80 16.99
N GLY A 577 -4.10 -8.28 15.91
CA GLY A 577 -4.53 -7.06 15.21
C GLY A 577 -3.74 -5.80 15.58
N VAL A 578 -2.86 -5.87 16.58
CA VAL A 578 -1.91 -4.80 16.94
C VAL A 578 -0.66 -4.90 16.07
N PHE A 579 -0.16 -3.75 15.62
CA PHE A 579 1.08 -3.59 14.89
C PHE A 579 2.09 -2.79 15.73
N HIS A 580 3.37 -2.97 15.44
CA HIS A 580 4.50 -2.50 16.25
C HIS A 580 5.41 -1.65 15.35
N MET A 581 5.19 -0.33 15.36
CA MET A 581 5.88 0.58 14.47
C MET A 581 7.12 1.16 15.13
N TYR A 582 8.30 0.73 14.71
CA TYR A 582 9.57 1.30 15.18
C TYR A 582 9.75 2.73 14.66
N ARG A 583 10.47 3.56 15.44
CA ARG A 583 10.66 4.99 15.15
C ARG A 583 11.25 5.25 13.76
N GLU A 584 12.16 4.40 13.31
CA GLU A 584 12.78 4.46 11.99
C GLU A 584 11.72 4.32 10.88
N TRP A 585 10.72 3.45 11.08
CA TRP A 585 9.60 3.28 10.16
C TRP A 585 8.67 4.49 10.19
N PHE A 586 8.36 5.02 11.39
CA PHE A 586 7.58 6.27 11.52
C PHE A 586 8.23 7.40 10.72
N ARG A 587 9.53 7.64 10.96
CA ARG A 587 10.28 8.74 10.38
C ARG A 587 10.46 8.60 8.87
N GLN A 588 10.57 7.39 8.34
CA GLN A 588 10.60 7.17 6.89
C GLN A 588 9.22 7.31 6.25
N TYR A 589 8.18 6.67 6.79
CA TYR A 589 6.94 6.38 6.04
C TYR A 589 5.64 7.06 6.53
N VAL A 590 5.54 7.52 7.79
CA VAL A 590 4.30 8.17 8.26
C VAL A 590 4.17 9.55 7.64
N THR A 591 3.05 9.81 6.96
CA THR A 591 2.84 10.99 6.11
C THR A 591 1.97 12.06 6.79
N TYR A 592 0.82 11.65 7.35
CA TYR A 592 -0.17 12.52 8.00
C TYR A 592 -0.59 11.96 9.35
N ILE A 593 -0.92 12.84 10.30
CA ILE A 593 -1.62 12.54 11.56
C ILE A 593 -2.82 13.48 11.73
N ALA A 594 -3.86 13.07 12.45
CA ALA A 594 -4.93 13.96 12.90
C ALA A 594 -4.94 14.07 14.44
N ILE A 595 -4.94 15.31 14.93
CA ILE A 595 -4.82 15.63 16.37
C ILE A 595 -5.81 16.75 16.75
N PRO A 596 -6.19 16.88 18.04
CA PRO A 596 -6.95 18.04 18.50
C PRO A 596 -6.21 19.36 18.28
N ARG A 597 -6.88 20.38 17.70
CA ARG A 597 -6.34 21.73 17.40
C ARG A 597 -5.66 22.40 18.60
N ARG A 598 -6.12 22.07 19.82
CA ARG A 598 -5.54 22.55 21.09
C ARG A 598 -4.08 22.11 21.34
N LEU A 599 -3.59 21.08 20.66
CA LEU A 599 -2.22 20.55 20.84
C LEU A 599 -1.17 21.25 19.95
N LEU A 600 -1.59 21.87 18.85
CA LEU A 600 -0.75 22.81 18.09
C LEU A 600 -0.31 23.97 18.99
N ASP A 601 0.84 24.55 18.69
CA ASP A 601 1.37 25.73 19.40
C ASP A 601 0.71 27.04 18.91
N LYS A 602 1.26 28.20 19.27
CA LYS A 602 0.73 29.51 18.83
C LYS A 602 0.95 29.76 17.33
N ALA A 603 2.09 29.35 16.77
CA ALA A 603 2.41 29.49 15.36
C ALA A 603 1.59 28.52 14.50
N GLY A 604 1.53 27.23 14.88
CA GLY A 604 0.76 26.21 14.19
C GLY A 604 -0.74 26.52 14.14
N ARG A 605 -1.34 27.03 15.24
CA ARG A 605 -2.73 27.51 15.22
C ARG A 605 -2.91 28.72 14.30
N LYS A 606 -2.02 29.73 14.37
CA LYS A 606 -2.07 30.91 13.48
C LYS A 606 -1.94 30.52 12.00
N ALA A 607 -1.12 29.51 11.68
CA ALA A 607 -1.00 28.96 10.34
C ALA A 607 -2.29 28.22 9.94
N TRP A 608 -2.79 27.31 10.78
CA TRP A 608 -4.03 26.55 10.55
C TRP A 608 -5.25 27.44 10.29
N ASP A 609 -5.41 28.51 11.06
CA ASP A 609 -6.54 29.44 10.95
C ASP A 609 -6.38 30.43 9.76
N GLY A 610 -5.23 30.42 9.08
CA GLY A 610 -4.91 31.31 7.96
C GLY A 610 -5.37 30.83 6.59
N LYS A 611 -5.09 31.64 5.55
CA LYS A 611 -5.30 31.25 4.15
C LYS A 611 -4.34 30.11 3.79
N ALA A 612 -4.89 28.96 3.37
CA ALA A 612 -4.10 27.88 2.82
C ALA A 612 -3.57 28.24 1.43
N LYS A 613 -2.46 27.60 1.06
CA LYS A 613 -2.02 27.50 -0.33
C LYS A 613 -2.85 26.41 -1.05
N PRO A 614 -3.02 26.48 -2.38
CA PRO A 614 -3.35 25.27 -3.12
C PRO A 614 -2.26 24.22 -2.87
N GLU A 615 -2.65 22.95 -2.83
CA GLU A 615 -1.69 21.87 -3.03
C GLU A 615 -1.08 22.00 -4.44
N PRO A 616 0.26 22.03 -4.59
CA PRO A 616 0.89 22.01 -5.91
C PRO A 616 0.72 20.64 -6.58
N GLU A 617 0.53 20.64 -7.89
CA GLU A 617 0.63 19.45 -8.74
C GLU A 617 1.98 18.71 -8.58
#